data_AF-A0A2V9SE72-F1
#
_entry.id   AF-A0A2V9SE72-F1
#
_cell.length_a   1.000
_cell.length_b   1.000
_cell.length_c   1.000
_cell.angle_alpha   90.00
_cell.angle_beta   90.00
_cell.angle_gamma   90.00
#
_symmetry.space_group_name_H-M   'P 1'
#
loop_
_entity.id
_entity.type
_entity.pdbx_description
1 polymer ?
#
loop_
_entity_poly.entity_id
_entity_poly.type
_entity_poly.pdbx_seq_one_letter_code
_entity_poly.pdbx_strand_id
1 'polypeptide(L)'
;MNNWTDILQTVAVVAALLFTAWEMRARVREQRFRNYLDAISGFLNLSNLIIEKPEIHALYEYSKQDLTRTYEQMSSEEKTRVHYCDTLIALCETVWYASEEKWVPEDEWLYWKRWANDLCGSPYFRWTLSWVEGEYDAKFLAALRSASRD
;
A
#
# COMPACT_ATOMS: atom_id res chain seq x y z
N MET A 1 49.63 -7.75 -31.52
CA MET A 1 48.65 -8.83 -31.26
C MET A 1 47.82 -8.54 -29.99
N ASN A 2 47.57 -7.25 -29.65
CA ASN A 2 46.93 -6.83 -28.38
C ASN A 2 45.50 -6.29 -28.55
N ASN A 3 45.16 -5.69 -29.70
CA ASN A 3 43.85 -5.05 -29.84
C ASN A 3 42.67 -6.04 -29.76
N TRP A 4 42.86 -7.29 -30.20
CA TRP A 4 41.79 -8.30 -30.18
C TRP A 4 41.45 -8.77 -28.77
N THR A 5 42.45 -8.92 -27.89
CA THR A 5 42.23 -9.31 -26.49
C THR A 5 41.58 -8.19 -25.70
N ASP A 6 41.97 -6.94 -25.95
CA ASP A 6 41.40 -5.76 -25.28
C ASP A 6 39.93 -5.52 -25.69
N ILE A 7 39.60 -5.75 -26.97
CA ILE A 7 38.21 -5.70 -27.47
C ILE A 7 37.38 -6.82 -26.82
N LEU A 8 37.86 -8.06 -26.79
CA LEU A 8 37.17 -9.19 -26.17
C LEU A 8 36.93 -8.98 -24.67
N GLN A 9 37.92 -8.46 -23.94
CA GLN A 9 37.77 -8.13 -22.52
C GLN A 9 36.74 -7.01 -22.31
N THR A 10 36.77 -5.96 -23.15
CA THR A 10 35.80 -4.86 -23.06
C THR A 10 34.38 -5.37 -23.29
N VAL A 11 34.17 -6.23 -24.30
CA VAL A 11 32.85 -6.84 -24.57
C VAL A 11 32.41 -7.72 -23.40
N ALA A 12 33.32 -8.52 -22.82
CA ALA A 12 33.01 -9.38 -21.68
C ALA A 12 32.61 -8.56 -20.44
N VAL A 13 33.29 -7.44 -20.16
CA VAL A 13 32.96 -6.54 -19.05
C VAL A 13 31.60 -5.88 -19.26
N VAL A 14 31.32 -5.39 -20.48
CA VAL A 14 30.01 -4.79 -20.80
C VAL A 14 28.89 -5.82 -20.68
N ALA A 15 29.09 -7.04 -21.20
CA ALA A 15 28.11 -8.12 -21.08
C ALA A 15 27.87 -8.52 -19.61
N ALA A 16 28.93 -8.60 -18.80
CA ALA A 16 28.82 -8.87 -17.37
C ALA A 16 28.03 -7.77 -16.65
N LEU A 17 28.30 -6.48 -16.94
CA LEU A 17 27.56 -5.36 -16.36
C LEU A 17 26.08 -5.37 -16.74
N LEU A 18 25.76 -5.69 -18.00
CA LEU A 18 24.38 -5.82 -18.45
C LEU A 18 23.66 -6.98 -17.73
N PHE A 19 24.34 -8.12 -17.58
CA PHE A 19 23.81 -9.28 -16.87
C PHE A 19 23.60 -8.97 -15.38
N THR A 20 24.58 -8.36 -14.71
CA THR A 20 24.45 -7.95 -13.30
C THR A 20 23.34 -6.91 -13.13
N ALA A 21 23.20 -5.94 -14.03
CA ALA A 21 22.11 -4.97 -13.97
C ALA A 21 20.74 -5.64 -14.15
N TRP A 22 20.64 -6.62 -15.06
CA TRP A 22 19.43 -7.40 -15.26
C TRP A 22 19.08 -8.27 -14.04
N GLU A 23 20.07 -8.98 -13.49
CA GLU A 23 19.89 -9.83 -12.31
C GLU A 23 19.54 -9.00 -11.07
N MET A 24 20.16 -7.83 -10.89
CA MET A 24 19.84 -6.90 -9.82
C MET A 24 18.40 -6.40 -9.93
N ARG A 25 17.92 -6.08 -11.15
CA ARG A 25 16.51 -5.74 -11.39
C ARG A 25 15.57 -6.90 -11.08
N ALA A 26 15.93 -8.12 -11.48
CA ALA A 26 15.13 -9.31 -11.19
C ALA A 26 15.02 -9.59 -9.68
N ARG A 27 16.13 -9.49 -8.94
CA ARG A 27 16.16 -9.66 -7.47
C ARG A 27 15.38 -8.57 -6.75
N VAL A 28 15.50 -7.31 -7.16
CA VAL A 28 14.70 -6.21 -6.61
C VAL A 28 13.22 -6.44 -6.85
N ARG A 29 12.84 -6.90 -8.05
CA ARG A 29 11.46 -7.25 -8.37
C ARG A 29 10.94 -8.40 -7.49
N GLU A 30 11.71 -9.46 -7.32
CA GLU A 30 11.33 -10.60 -6.47
C GLU A 30 11.18 -10.20 -5.00
N GLN A 31 12.12 -9.40 -4.48
CA GLN A 31 12.06 -8.92 -3.10
C GLN A 31 10.83 -8.05 -2.85
N ARG A 32 10.51 -7.13 -3.77
CA ARG A 32 9.33 -6.28 -3.62
C ARG A 32 8.02 -7.05 -3.82
N PHE A 33 7.99 -8.05 -4.68
CA PHE A 33 6.84 -8.95 -4.81
C PHE A 33 6.62 -9.78 -3.53
N ARG A 34 7.69 -10.23 -2.87
CA ARG A 34 7.59 -10.85 -1.54
C ARG A 34 6.99 -9.89 -0.52
N ASN A 35 7.43 -8.63 -0.48
CA ASN A 35 6.84 -7.64 0.42
C ASN A 35 5.34 -7.45 0.17
N TYR A 36 4.90 -7.48 -1.09
CA TYR A 36 3.47 -7.48 -1.43
C TYR A 36 2.75 -8.70 -0.86
N LEU A 37 3.29 -9.92 -1.06
CA LEU A 37 2.70 -11.15 -0.51
C LEU A 37 2.65 -11.14 1.01
N ASP A 38 3.68 -10.60 1.68
CA ASP A 38 3.72 -10.43 3.12
C ASP A 38 2.66 -9.43 3.60
N ALA A 39 2.44 -8.33 2.87
CA ALA A 39 1.37 -7.38 3.17
C ALA A 39 -0.02 -8.02 3.02
N ILE A 40 -0.24 -8.82 1.98
CA ILE A 40 -1.50 -9.58 1.80
C ILE A 40 -1.67 -10.63 2.90
N SER A 41 -0.59 -11.29 3.34
CA SER A 41 -0.65 -12.17 4.51
C SER A 41 -1.01 -11.38 5.79
N GLY A 42 -0.46 -10.17 5.94
CA GLY A 42 -0.80 -9.23 7.00
C GLY A 42 -2.27 -8.82 7.00
N PHE A 43 -2.90 -8.69 5.83
CA PHE A 43 -4.33 -8.42 5.71
C PHE A 43 -5.22 -9.49 6.35
N LEU A 44 -4.84 -10.78 6.23
CA LEU A 44 -5.59 -11.85 6.90
C LEU A 44 -5.53 -11.71 8.43
N ASN A 45 -4.37 -11.31 8.96
CA ASN A 45 -4.23 -11.02 10.40
C ASN A 45 -5.06 -9.78 10.81
N LEU A 46 -5.09 -8.73 9.97
CA LEU A 46 -5.95 -7.56 10.19
C LEU A 46 -7.43 -7.91 10.15
N SER A 47 -7.85 -8.83 9.29
CA SER A 47 -9.23 -9.31 9.21
C SER A 47 -9.60 -10.09 10.48
N ASN A 48 -8.69 -10.91 11.01
CA ASN A 48 -8.89 -11.60 12.27
C ASN A 48 -8.99 -10.62 13.46
N LEU A 49 -8.20 -9.54 13.45
CA LEU A 49 -8.26 -8.52 14.50
C LEU A 49 -9.65 -7.87 14.60
N ILE A 50 -10.36 -7.68 13.48
CA ILE A 50 -11.75 -7.21 13.53
C ILE A 50 -12.61 -8.16 14.35
N ILE A 51 -12.50 -9.47 14.10
CA ILE A 51 -13.29 -10.51 14.77
C ILE A 51 -12.95 -10.59 16.27
N GLU A 52 -11.66 -10.44 16.61
CA GLU A 52 -11.16 -10.58 17.98
C GLU A 52 -11.37 -9.32 18.85
N LYS A 53 -11.52 -8.14 18.23
CA LYS A 53 -11.59 -6.84 18.90
C LYS A 53 -12.91 -6.14 18.59
N PRO A 54 -13.94 -6.28 19.45
CA PRO A 54 -15.25 -5.66 19.25
C PRO A 54 -15.18 -4.14 19.05
N GLU A 55 -14.18 -3.48 19.64
CA GLU A 55 -13.95 -2.06 19.44
C GLU A 55 -13.71 -1.68 17.97
N ILE A 56 -13.20 -2.59 17.14
CA ILE A 56 -12.94 -2.36 15.71
C ILE A 56 -14.21 -2.56 14.86
N HIS A 57 -15.22 -3.30 15.34
CA HIS A 57 -16.48 -3.50 14.61
C HIS A 57 -17.19 -2.18 14.25
N ALA A 58 -17.06 -1.17 15.11
CA ALA A 58 -17.62 0.16 14.89
C ALA A 58 -17.02 0.87 13.65
N LEU A 59 -15.95 0.34 13.04
CA LEU A 59 -15.46 0.81 11.75
C LEU A 59 -16.55 0.73 10.66
N TYR A 60 -17.38 -0.30 10.70
CA TYR A 60 -18.47 -0.51 9.74
C TYR A 60 -19.78 0.19 10.12
N GLU A 61 -19.80 0.96 11.22
CA GLU A 61 -20.91 1.85 11.56
C GLU A 61 -20.83 3.11 10.68
N TYR A 62 -21.34 2.99 9.46
CA TYR A 62 -21.28 4.08 8.50
C TYR A 62 -22.14 5.26 8.94
N SER A 63 -21.52 6.45 8.92
CA SER A 63 -22.15 7.70 9.29
C SER A 63 -21.63 8.84 8.43
N LYS A 64 -22.53 9.76 8.07
CA LYS A 64 -22.19 10.99 7.35
C LYS A 64 -21.57 12.06 8.25
N GLN A 65 -21.60 11.88 9.58
CA GLN A 65 -21.04 12.85 10.52
C GLN A 65 -19.55 12.58 10.73
N ASP A 66 -18.73 13.60 10.50
CA ASP A 66 -17.28 13.51 10.71
C ASP A 66 -16.91 13.69 12.19
N LEU A 67 -15.78 13.08 12.58
CA LEU A 67 -15.18 13.32 13.89
C LEU A 67 -14.56 14.72 13.90
N THR A 68 -14.95 15.53 14.88
CA THR A 68 -14.42 16.89 15.06
C THR A 68 -13.31 16.96 16.13
N ARG A 69 -13.01 15.82 16.75
CA ARG A 69 -12.08 15.70 17.88
C ARG A 69 -10.64 15.62 17.36
N THR A 70 -9.70 16.10 18.16
CA THR A 70 -8.26 15.88 17.97
C THR A 70 -7.86 14.51 18.50
N TYR A 71 -6.71 13.98 18.05
CA TYR A 71 -6.22 12.66 18.47
C TYR A 71 -6.06 12.56 20.00
N GLU A 72 -5.62 13.64 20.65
CA GLU A 72 -5.42 13.71 22.10
C GLU A 72 -6.74 13.56 22.88
N GLN A 73 -7.85 13.98 22.29
CA GLN A 73 -9.20 13.93 22.88
C GLN A 73 -9.90 12.58 22.69
N MET A 74 -9.31 11.69 21.89
CA MET A 74 -9.86 10.37 21.61
C MET A 74 -9.65 9.41 22.78
N SER A 75 -10.66 8.57 23.04
CA SER A 75 -10.53 7.45 23.97
C SER A 75 -9.49 6.44 23.46
N SER A 76 -9.06 5.51 24.32
CA SER A 76 -8.17 4.44 23.90
C SER A 76 -8.77 3.58 22.78
N GLU A 77 -10.09 3.33 22.81
CA GLU A 77 -10.78 2.56 21.78
C GLU A 77 -10.80 3.30 20.44
N GLU A 78 -11.03 4.60 20.48
CA GLU A 78 -11.01 5.45 19.28
C GLU A 78 -9.63 5.51 18.64
N LYS A 79 -8.58 5.60 19.46
CA LYS A 79 -7.19 5.53 18.98
C LYS A 79 -6.88 4.17 18.35
N THR A 80 -7.36 3.07 18.94
CA THR A 80 -7.23 1.73 18.32
C THR A 80 -7.88 1.70 16.95
N ARG A 81 -9.08 2.27 16.78
CA ARG A 81 -9.76 2.36 15.48
C ARG A 81 -8.96 3.18 14.46
N VAL A 82 -8.42 4.32 14.88
CA VAL A 82 -7.59 5.18 14.01
C VAL A 82 -6.34 4.43 13.54
N HIS A 83 -5.60 3.77 14.44
CA HIS A 83 -4.42 2.98 14.05
C HIS A 83 -4.76 1.78 13.17
N TYR A 84 -5.93 1.17 13.39
CA TYR A 84 -6.43 0.14 12.50
C TYR A 84 -6.69 0.70 11.10
N CYS A 85 -7.38 1.85 10.99
CA CYS A 85 -7.61 2.56 9.73
C CYS A 85 -6.30 2.92 9.01
N ASP A 86 -5.32 3.43 9.75
CA ASP A 86 -4.00 3.76 9.23
C ASP A 86 -3.31 2.54 8.62
N THR A 87 -3.38 1.39 9.30
CA THR A 87 -2.86 0.13 8.77
C THR A 87 -3.58 -0.30 7.48
N LEU A 88 -4.89 -0.07 7.38
CA LEU A 88 -5.64 -0.34 6.14
C LEU A 88 -5.22 0.60 5.00
N ILE A 89 -4.90 1.86 5.30
CA ILE A 89 -4.42 2.83 4.31
C ILE A 89 -3.04 2.39 3.78
N ALA A 90 -2.12 1.99 4.66
CA ALA A 90 -0.81 1.45 4.27
C ALA A 90 -0.91 0.20 3.40
N LEU A 91 -1.85 -0.69 3.72
CA LEU A 91 -2.12 -1.87 2.91
C LEU A 91 -2.61 -1.48 1.51
N CYS A 92 -3.57 -0.57 1.41
CA CYS A 92 -4.07 -0.05 0.13
C CYS A 92 -2.95 0.61 -0.69
N GLU A 93 -2.04 1.37 -0.06
CA GLU A 93 -0.90 1.96 -0.75
C GLU A 93 0.07 0.88 -1.26
N THR A 94 0.31 -0.17 -0.48
CA THR A 94 1.16 -1.29 -0.89
C THR A 94 0.59 -2.00 -2.12
N VAL A 95 -0.73 -2.22 -2.16
CA VAL A 95 -1.41 -2.78 -3.33
C VAL A 95 -1.35 -1.83 -4.52
N TRP A 96 -1.55 -0.53 -4.30
CA TRP A 96 -1.45 0.47 -5.35
C TRP A 96 -0.06 0.49 -5.99
N TYR A 97 1.02 0.49 -5.20
CA TYR A 97 2.38 0.39 -5.72
C TYR A 97 2.60 -0.89 -6.53
N ALA A 98 2.09 -2.03 -6.05
CA ALA A 98 2.19 -3.30 -6.79
C ALA A 98 1.44 -3.23 -8.14
N SER A 99 0.35 -2.46 -8.22
CA SER A 99 -0.41 -2.23 -9.46
C SER A 99 0.33 -1.30 -10.42
N GLU A 100 0.88 -0.19 -9.95
CA GLU A 100 1.68 0.73 -10.78
C GLU A 100 2.90 0.02 -11.41
N GLU A 101 3.48 -0.93 -10.68
CA GLU A 101 4.60 -1.75 -11.13
C GLU A 101 4.17 -3.00 -11.94
N LYS A 102 2.86 -3.18 -12.17
CA LYS A 102 2.25 -4.31 -12.91
C LYS A 102 2.60 -5.69 -12.36
N TRP A 103 2.69 -5.81 -11.03
CA TRP A 103 2.92 -7.09 -10.37
C TRP A 103 1.62 -7.84 -10.07
N VAL A 104 0.52 -7.11 -10.00
CA VAL A 104 -0.82 -7.65 -9.82
C VAL A 104 -1.65 -7.39 -11.07
N PRO A 105 -2.73 -8.16 -11.29
CA PRO A 105 -3.72 -7.86 -12.31
C PRO A 105 -4.25 -6.42 -12.21
N GLU A 106 -4.58 -5.80 -13.36
CA GLU A 106 -5.05 -4.41 -13.40
C GLU A 106 -6.37 -4.20 -12.62
N ASP A 107 -7.18 -5.24 -12.48
CA ASP A 107 -8.44 -5.24 -11.72
C ASP A 107 -8.24 -5.39 -10.20
N GLU A 108 -7.07 -5.85 -9.74
CA GLU A 108 -6.76 -6.00 -8.32
C GLU A 108 -6.88 -4.64 -7.62
N TRP A 109 -6.18 -3.62 -8.11
CA TRP A 109 -6.26 -2.28 -7.52
C TRP A 109 -7.68 -1.72 -7.56
N LEU A 110 -8.45 -2.01 -8.61
CA LEU A 110 -9.83 -1.55 -8.70
C LEU A 110 -10.71 -2.13 -7.58
N TYR A 111 -10.50 -3.40 -7.21
CA TYR A 111 -11.17 -4.02 -6.08
C TYR A 111 -10.81 -3.34 -4.76
N TRP A 112 -9.52 -3.18 -4.46
CA TRP A 112 -9.04 -2.54 -3.23
C TRP A 112 -9.50 -1.09 -3.12
N LYS A 113 -9.46 -0.37 -4.23
CA LYS A 113 -9.96 0.99 -4.33
C LYS A 113 -11.46 1.08 -4.03
N ARG A 114 -12.29 0.16 -4.54
CA ARG A 114 -13.72 0.12 -4.22
C ARG A 114 -13.94 -0.14 -2.73
N TRP A 115 -13.28 -1.14 -2.18
CA TRP A 115 -13.38 -1.46 -0.77
C TRP A 115 -12.95 -0.30 0.15
N ALA A 116 -11.84 0.38 -0.17
CA ALA A 116 -11.41 1.54 0.59
C ALA A 116 -12.37 2.74 0.45
N ASN A 117 -13.07 2.87 -0.68
CA ASN A 117 -14.15 3.85 -0.82
C ASN A 117 -15.38 3.49 0.03
N ASP A 118 -15.71 2.20 0.18
CA ASP A 118 -16.77 1.78 1.11
C ASP A 118 -16.40 2.14 2.56
N LEU A 119 -15.11 1.99 2.92
CA LEU A 119 -14.60 2.40 4.23
C LEU A 119 -14.66 3.92 4.45
N CYS A 120 -14.70 4.75 3.40
CA CYS A 120 -15.00 6.18 3.53
C CYS A 120 -16.43 6.43 4.06
N GLY A 121 -17.30 5.44 4.16
CA GLY A 121 -18.54 5.51 4.94
C GLY A 121 -18.28 5.67 6.46
N SER A 122 -17.12 5.23 6.94
CA SER A 122 -16.71 5.32 8.34
C SER A 122 -16.14 6.69 8.68
N PRO A 123 -16.60 7.33 9.77
CA PRO A 123 -16.06 8.61 10.21
C PRO A 123 -14.61 8.48 10.72
N TYR A 124 -14.23 7.33 11.28
CA TYR A 124 -12.85 7.07 11.69
C TYR A 124 -11.91 6.95 10.50
N PHE A 125 -12.34 6.28 9.43
CA PHE A 125 -11.52 6.15 8.23
C PHE A 125 -11.31 7.50 7.55
N ARG A 126 -12.37 8.29 7.36
CA ARG A 126 -12.26 9.66 6.78
C ARG A 126 -11.37 10.56 7.62
N TRP A 127 -11.55 10.53 8.95
CA TRP A 127 -10.71 11.31 9.87
C TRP A 127 -9.24 10.89 9.76
N THR A 128 -8.98 9.58 9.74
CA THR A 128 -7.61 9.04 9.63
C THR A 128 -6.99 9.44 8.30
N LEU A 129 -7.71 9.30 7.18
CA LEU A 129 -7.24 9.68 5.85
C LEU A 129 -6.87 11.17 5.75
N SER A 130 -7.57 12.03 6.48
CA SER A 130 -7.22 13.46 6.60
C SER A 130 -5.99 13.67 7.49
N TRP A 131 -5.92 12.95 8.62
CA TRP A 131 -4.82 13.05 9.58
C TRP A 131 -3.46 12.63 8.98
N VAL A 132 -3.45 11.58 8.15
CA VAL A 132 -2.23 11.00 7.55
C VAL A 132 -1.93 11.49 6.14
N GLU A 133 -2.62 12.51 5.63
CA GLU A 133 -2.49 12.96 4.23
C GLU A 133 -1.04 13.35 3.84
N GLY A 134 -0.23 13.79 4.80
CA GLY A 134 1.18 14.11 4.57
C GLY A 134 2.16 12.95 4.69
N GLU A 135 1.71 11.77 5.12
CA GLU A 135 2.56 10.61 5.41
C GLU A 135 2.61 9.59 4.26
N TYR A 136 1.59 9.60 3.39
CA TYR A 136 1.43 8.69 2.26
C TYR A 136 1.68 9.39 0.92
N ASP A 137 1.90 8.61 -0.14
CA ASP A 137 2.15 9.12 -1.48
C ASP A 137 0.94 9.92 -2.02
N ALA A 138 1.20 11.14 -2.48
CA ALA A 138 0.15 12.04 -2.95
C ALA A 138 -0.61 11.51 -4.18
N LYS A 139 0.04 10.72 -5.05
CA LYS A 139 -0.63 10.08 -6.20
C LYS A 139 -1.49 8.92 -5.76
N PHE A 140 -1.04 8.14 -4.77
CA PHE A 140 -1.89 7.13 -4.14
C PHE A 140 -3.15 7.76 -3.55
N LEU A 141 -3.01 8.81 -2.74
CA LEU A 141 -4.15 9.49 -2.13
C LEU A 141 -5.10 10.09 -3.18
N ALA A 142 -4.56 10.66 -4.26
CA ALA A 142 -5.37 11.13 -5.39
C ALA A 142 -6.08 9.97 -6.11
N ALA A 143 -5.39 8.84 -6.32
CA ALA A 143 -5.95 7.65 -6.93
C ALA A 143 -7.09 7.07 -6.08
N LEU A 144 -6.94 7.06 -4.76
CA LEU A 144 -7.96 6.62 -3.81
C LEU A 144 -9.21 7.52 -3.86
N ARG A 145 -9.03 8.85 -3.78
CA ARG A 145 -10.11 9.86 -3.76
C ARG A 145 -10.85 10.01 -5.10
N SER A 146 -10.21 9.68 -6.22
CA SER A 146 -10.77 9.93 -7.57
C SER A 146 -12.04 9.14 -7.93
N ALA A 147 -12.41 8.08 -7.21
CA ALA A 147 -13.65 7.33 -7.47
C ALA A 147 -14.81 7.66 -6.53
N SER A 148 -14.64 8.57 -5.56
CA SER A 148 -15.75 9.00 -4.70
C SER A 148 -16.72 9.96 -5.40
N ARG A 149 -16.70 10.04 -6.75
CA ARG A 149 -17.45 11.00 -7.57
C ARG A 149 -18.30 10.39 -8.69
N ASP A 150 -18.31 9.06 -8.82
CA ASP A 150 -19.24 8.32 -9.69
C ASP A 150 -20.27 7.58 -8.84
#